data_AF-N9MLQ5-F1
#
_entry.id   AF-N9MLQ5-F1
#
_cell.length_a   1.000
_cell.length_b   1.000
_cell.length_c   1.000
_cell.angle_alpha   90.00
_cell.angle_beta   90.00
_cell.angle_gamma   90.00
#
_symmetry.space_group_name_H-M   'P 1'
#
loop_
_entity.id
_entity.type
_entity.pdbx_description
1 polymer ?
#
loop_
_entity_poly.entity_id
_entity_poly.type
_entity_poly.pdbx_seq_one_letter_code
_entity_poly.pdbx_strand_id
1 'polypeptide(L)' 'MRYRRSIGVMRQDDWQELIEILNEYLIYVQHDQGSTNDKINEVKLLIHKLEHHIDRPAQQSYSFNRWS' A
#
# COMPACT_ATOMS: atom_id res chain seq x y z
N MET A 1 12.98 -10.07 -22.30
CA MET A 1 12.33 -9.84 -21.00
C MET A 1 11.40 -11.01 -20.71
N ARG A 2 11.73 -11.91 -19.78
CA ARG A 2 10.85 -13.02 -19.35
C ARG A 2 9.93 -12.50 -18.25
N TYR A 3 8.67 -12.23 -18.57
CA TYR A 3 7.66 -11.88 -17.57
C TYR A 3 7.36 -13.11 -16.69
N ARG A 4 7.88 -13.13 -15.46
CA ARG A 4 7.52 -14.11 -14.44
C ARG A 4 6.44 -13.48 -13.57
N ARG A 5 5.18 -13.90 -13.75
CA ARG A 5 4.09 -13.54 -12.82
C ARG A 5 4.28 -14.36 -11.55
N SER A 6 4.80 -13.76 -10.48
CA SER A 6 4.62 -14.28 -9.12
C SER A 6 3.18 -14.02 -8.72
N ILE A 7 2.33 -15.04 -8.86
CA ILE A 7 0.92 -15.01 -8.48
C ILE A 7 0.86 -14.69 -6.97
N GLY A 8 0.21 -13.57 -6.61
CA GLY A 8 -0.08 -13.22 -5.22
C GLY A 8 0.76 -12.11 -4.58
N VAL A 9 1.69 -11.47 -5.32
CA VAL A 9 2.43 -10.30 -4.81
C VAL A 9 2.18 -9.11 -5.74
N MET A 10 1.59 -8.06 -5.19
CA MET A 10 1.34 -6.78 -5.87
C MET A 10 2.68 -6.10 -6.19
N ARG A 11 2.86 -5.62 -7.43
CA ARG A 11 4.12 -5.00 -7.86
C ARG A 11 4.26 -3.63 -7.26
N GLN A 12 5.50 -3.14 -7.18
CA GLN A 12 5.78 -1.78 -6.72
C GLN A 12 4.98 -0.73 -7.52
N ASP A 13 4.88 -0.90 -8.85
CA ASP A 13 4.09 -0.03 -9.72
C ASP A 13 2.60 -0.02 -9.32
N ASP A 14 2.02 -1.20 -9.04
CA ASP A 14 0.62 -1.30 -8.63
C ASP A 14 0.39 -0.64 -7.25
N TRP A 15 1.37 -0.75 -6.34
CA TRP A 15 1.31 -0.06 -5.05
C TRP A 15 1.40 1.46 -5.17
N GLN A 16 2.22 1.96 -6.11
CA GLN A 16 2.31 3.38 -6.41
C GLN A 16 0.98 3.92 -6.95
N GLU A 17 0.36 3.19 -7.87
CA GLU A 17 -0.96 3.55 -8.42
C GLU A 17 -2.03 3.62 -7.32
N LEU A 18 -2.03 2.68 -6.37
CA LEU A 18 -2.94 2.74 -5.21
C LEU A 18 -2.71 3.97 -4.33
N ILE A 19 -1.46 4.34 -4.08
CA ILE A 19 -1.12 5.53 -3.28
C ILE A 19 -1.59 6.80 -3.99
N GLU A 20 -1.44 6.89 -5.30
CA GLU A 20 -1.95 8.02 -6.09
C GLU A 20 -3.47 8.16 -5.97
N ILE A 21 -4.22 7.07 -6.16
CA ILE A 21 -5.68 7.06 -6.01
C ILE A 21 -6.11 7.52 -4.61
N LEU A 22 -5.40 7.09 -3.57
CA LEU A 22 -5.70 7.49 -2.19
C LEU A 22 -5.36 8.95 -1.90
N ASN A 23 -4.31 9.49 -2.52
CA ASN A 23 -3.99 10.91 -2.43
C ASN A 23 -5.05 11.77 -3.11
N GLU A 24 -5.55 11.35 -4.28
CA GLU A 24 -6.68 12.01 -4.94
C GLU A 24 -7.96 11.96 -4.09
N TYR A 25 -8.24 10.80 -3.49
CA TYR A 25 -9.36 10.65 -2.56
C TYR A 25 -9.20 11.54 -1.33
N LEU A 26 -7.98 11.66 -0.78
CA LEU A 26 -7.69 12.54 0.34
C LEU A 26 -8.00 14.00 0.00
N ILE A 27 -7.61 14.47 -1.19
CA ILE A 27 -7.92 15.81 -1.68
C ILE A 27 -9.44 16.01 -1.76
N TYR A 28 -10.17 15.03 -2.31
CA TYR A 28 -11.63 15.07 -2.38
C TYR A 28 -12.28 15.16 -0.99
N VAL A 29 -11.86 14.31 -0.06
CA VAL A 29 -12.36 14.28 1.33
C VAL A 29 -12.03 15.58 2.06
N GLN A 30 -10.89 16.21 1.78
CA GLN A 30 -10.54 17.50 2.38
C GLN A 30 -11.37 18.68 1.86
N HIS A 31 -11.88 18.60 0.63
CA HIS A 31 -12.74 19.63 0.05
C HIS A 31 -14.22 19.45 0.39
N ASP A 32 -14.61 18.26 0.85
CA ASP A 32 -15.96 17.97 1.31
C ASP A 32 -16.23 18.63 2.68
N GLN A 33 -17.16 19.60 2.70
CA GLN A 33 -17.54 20.30 3.93
C GLN A 33 -18.26 19.42 4.96
N GLY A 34 -18.73 18.23 4.54
CA GLY A 34 -19.30 17.22 5.44
C GLY A 34 -18.27 16.25 6.02
N SER A 35 -17.01 16.33 5.58
CA SER A 35 -15.98 15.40 6.06
C SER A 35 -15.53 15.73 7.48
N THR A 36 -15.43 14.70 8.31
CA THR A 36 -14.85 14.81 9.64
C THR A 36 -13.33 14.73 9.57
N ASN A 37 -12.67 15.36 10.54
CA ASN A 37 -11.22 15.27 10.68
C ASN A 37 -10.75 13.81 10.85
N ASP A 38 -11.57 12.98 11.50
CA ASP A 38 -11.29 11.56 11.68
C ASP A 38 -11.15 10.82 10.35
N LYS A 39 -12.04 11.10 9.39
CA LYS A 39 -12.01 10.49 8.05
C LYS A 39 -10.76 10.90 7.26
N ILE A 40 -10.33 12.16 7.37
CA ILE A 40 -9.08 12.65 6.78
C ILE A 40 -7.87 11.93 7.41
N ASN A 41 -7.88 11.73 8.73
CA ASN A 41 -6.80 11.07 9.45
C ASN A 41 -6.73 9.57 9.14
N GLU A 42 -7.88 8.89 8.99
CA GLU A 42 -7.94 7.49 8.58
C GLU A 42 -7.32 7.28 7.20
N VAL A 43 -7.64 8.14 6.22
CA VAL A 43 -7.08 8.06 4.86
C VAL A 43 -5.57 8.32 4.88
N LYS A 44 -5.10 9.32 5.62
CA LYS A 44 -3.66 9.58 5.80
C LYS A 44 -2.92 8.40 6.43
N LEU A 45 -3.52 7.79 7.46
CA LEU A 45 -2.94 6.63 8.14
C LEU A 45 -2.88 5.42 7.20
N LEU A 46 -3.85 5.26 6.31
CA LEU A 46 -3.87 4.21 5.31
C LEU A 46 -2.74 4.40 4.27
N ILE A 47 -2.56 5.61 3.74
CA ILE A 47 -1.45 5.96 2.84
C ILE A 47 -0.10 5.65 3.51
N HIS A 48 0.09 6.10 4.76
CA HIS A 48 1.34 5.88 5.49
C HIS A 48 1.67 4.40 5.71
N LYS A 49 0.65 3.57 5.98
CA LYS A 49 0.82 2.11 6.10
C LYS A 49 1.26 1.49 4.78
N LEU A 50 0.70 1.94 3.66
CA LEU A 50 1.03 1.44 2.32
C LEU A 50 2.46 1.83 1.94
N GLU A 51 2.87 3.08 2.17
CA GLU A 51 4.26 3.53 1.97
C GLU A 51 5.25 2.69 2.78
N HIS A 52 4.95 2.45 4.07
CA HIS A 52 5.79 1.61 4.91
C HIS A 52 5.90 0.15 4.41
N HIS A 53 4.87 -0.38 3.75
CA HIS A 53 4.90 -1.70 3.12
C HIS A 53 5.73 -1.76 1.83
N ILE A 54 5.81 -0.65 1.08
CA ILE A 54 6.66 -0.54 -0.11
C ILE A 54 8.14 -0.43 0.30
N ASP A 55 8.44 0.40 1.29
CA ASP A 55 9.81 0.65 1.76
C ASP A 55 10.43 -0.54 2.50
N ARG A 56 9.57 -1.38 3.10
CA ARG A 56 9.96 -2.66 3.69
C ARG A 56 9.23 -3.77 2.95
N PRO A 57 9.73 -4.25 1.79
CA PRO A 57 9.26 -5.52 1.28
C PRO A 57 9.43 -6.51 2.42
N ALA A 58 8.31 -7.09 2.87
CA ALA A 58 8.30 -8.02 4.00
C ALA A 58 9.47 -8.98 3.78
N GLN A 59 10.46 -8.98 4.67
CA GLN A 59 11.47 -10.01 4.72
C GLN A 59 10.73 -11.31 5.02
N GLN A 60 10.18 -11.94 3.99
CA GLN A 60 9.69 -13.30 4.06
C GLN A 60 10.91 -14.20 4.03
N SER A 61 11.72 -14.11 5.07
CA SER A 61 12.70 -15.12 5.47
C SER A 61 11.92 -16.30 6.07
N TYR A 62 10.99 -16.88 5.31
CA TYR A 62 10.42 -18.17 5.67
C TYR A 62 11.36 -19.25 5.13
N SER A 63 12.47 -19.45 5.83
CA SER A 63 13.30 -20.64 5.63
C SER A 63 12.55 -21.83 6.23
N PHE A 64 11.90 -22.61 5.38
CA PHE A 64 11.43 -23.94 5.76
C PHE A 64 12.67 -24.82 6.00
N ASN A 65 13.18 -24.83 7.23
CA ASN A 65 14.23 -25.77 7.63
C ASN A 65 13.65 -27.19 7.56
N ARG A 66 13.88 -27.85 6.42
CA ARG A 66 13.69 -29.29 6.26
C ARG A 66 14.89 -29.97 6.92
N TRP A 67 14.72 -30.35 8.17
CA TRP A 67 15.67 -31.23 8.87
C TRP A 67 15.85 -32.50 8.02
N SER A 68 17.12 -32.80 7.70
CA SER A 68 17.57 -34.01 7.00
C SER A 68 18.13 -34.99 8.01
#